data_AF-A0A3M1NBY7-F1
#
_entry.id   AF-A0A3M1NBY7-F1
#
_cell.length_a   1.000
_cell.length_b   1.000
_cell.length_c   1.000
_cell.angle_alpha   90.00
_cell.angle_beta   90.00
_cell.angle_gamma   90.00
#
_symmetry.space_group_name_H-M   'P 1'
#
loop_
_entity.id
_entity.type
_entity.pdbx_description
1 polymer ?
#
loop_
_entity_poly.entity_id
_entity_poly.type
_entity_poly.pdbx_seq_one_letter_code
_entity_poly.pdbx_strand_id
1 'polypeptide(L)' 'PATYDPATNVFTFYMQDEHGNVRQVRYANPKPANFEDAERLVIDGYAQGDVFVAENILVKCPSKYNDARGLQTVAE' A
#
# COMPACT_ATOMS: atom_id res chain seq x y z
N PRO A 1 -5.02 5.73 -12.00
CA PRO A 1 -3.67 6.33 -12.17
C PRO A 1 -3.11 6.71 -10.79
N ALA A 2 -1.79 6.62 -10.59
CA ALA A 2 -1.11 7.04 -9.38
C ALA A 2 -0.11 8.15 -9.71
N THR A 3 -0.12 9.25 -8.96
CA THR A 3 0.62 10.48 -9.27
C THR A 3 1.26 11.02 -7.99
N TYR A 4 2.53 11.39 -8.07
CA TYR A 4 3.25 12.07 -7.00
C TYR A 4 3.57 13.50 -7.42
N ASP A 5 3.18 14.46 -6.58
CA ASP A 5 3.50 15.88 -6.74
C ASP A 5 4.66 16.25 -5.79
N PRO A 6 5.86 16.55 -6.32
CA PRO A 6 7.02 16.86 -5.49
C PRO A 6 6.98 18.28 -4.89
N ALA A 7 6.16 19.19 -5.42
CA ALA A 7 6.05 20.55 -4.90
C ALA A 7 5.26 20.60 -3.58
N THR A 8 4.27 19.71 -3.46
CA THR A 8 3.41 19.57 -2.28
C THR A 8 3.73 18.34 -1.44
N ASN A 9 4.64 17.48 -1.91
CA ASN A 9 4.98 16.19 -1.31
C ASN A 9 3.74 15.29 -1.11
N VAL A 10 2.87 15.25 -2.12
CA VAL A 10 1.60 14.52 -2.06
C VAL A 10 1.60 13.39 -3.09
N PHE A 11 1.37 12.17 -2.61
CA PHE A 11 1.08 11.02 -3.45
C PHE A 11 -0.43 10.77 -3.50
N THR A 12 -0.98 10.66 -4.70
CA THR A 12 -2.42 10.47 -4.95
C THR A 12 -2.64 9.27 -5.84
N PHE A 13 -3.59 8.41 -5.48
CA PHE A 13 -3.96 7.24 -6.28
C PHE A 13 -5.41 6.85 -6.01
N TYR A 14 -5.99 6.02 -6.85
CA TYR A 14 -7.32 5.44 -6.59
C TYR A 14 -7.16 4.05 -5.99
N MET A 15 -7.96 3.77 -4.96
CA MET A 15 -8.02 2.45 -4.34
C MET A 15 -9.47 1.95 -4.37
N GLN A 16 -9.61 0.65 -4.61
CA GLN A 16 -10.87 -0.06 -4.43
C GLN A 16 -10.85 -0.81 -3.10
N ASP A 17 -11.88 -0.60 -2.27
CA ASP A 17 -12.10 -1.32 -1.02
C ASP A 17 -12.73 -2.71 -1.27
N GLU A 18 -12.78 -3.56 -0.25
CA GLU A 18 -13.34 -4.92 -0.31
C GLU A 18 -14.84 -4.96 -0.67
N HIS A 19 -15.58 -3.87 -0.44
CA HIS A 19 -16.97 -3.75 -0.91
C HIS A 19 -17.09 -3.21 -2.34
N GLY A 20 -15.97 -3.02 -3.05
CA GLY A 20 -15.93 -2.55 -4.43
C GLY A 20 -15.99 -1.03 -4.58
N ASN A 21 -15.98 -0.26 -3.47
CA ASN A 21 -15.99 1.20 -3.52
C ASN A 21 -14.64 1.73 -4.00
N VAL A 22 -14.64 2.51 -5.09
CA VAL A 22 -13.43 3.18 -5.59
C VAL A 22 -13.39 4.60 -5.06
N ARG A 23 -12.32 4.96 -4.35
CA ARG A 23 -12.10 6.32 -3.86
C ARG A 23 -10.68 6.79 -4.16
N GLN A 24 -10.54 8.11 -4.30
CA GLN A 24 -9.23 8.73 -4.38
C GLN A 24 -8.60 8.76 -2.99
N VAL A 25 -7.35 8.34 -2.90
CA VAL A 25 -6.52 8.40 -1.71
C VAL A 25 -5.50 9.51 -1.88
N ARG A 26 -5.35 10.37 -0.88
CA ARG A 26 -4.33 11.41 -0.80
C ARG A 26 -3.41 11.12 0.38
N TYR A 27 -2.12 10.97 0.11
CA TYR A 27 -1.09 10.67 1.10
C TYR A 27 -0.07 11.81 1.11
N ALA A 28 0.12 12.47 2.26
CA ALA A 28 1.00 13.64 2.40
C ALA A 28 2.48 13.27 2.55
N ASN A 29 2.92 12.29 1.76
CA ASN A 29 4.27 11.74 1.76
C ASN A 29 4.60 11.22 0.35
N PRO A 30 5.87 10.92 0.06
CA PRO A 30 6.27 10.28 -1.19
C PRO A 30 5.60 8.93 -1.43
N LYS A 31 5.55 8.51 -2.70
CA LYS A 31 5.16 7.15 -3.08
C LYS A 31 6.02 6.12 -2.32
N PRO A 32 5.43 5.13 -1.62
CA PRO A 32 6.21 4.04 -1.01
C PRO A 32 7.09 3.33 -2.04
N ALA A 33 8.32 2.97 -1.68
CA ALA A 33 9.30 2.42 -2.61
C ALA A 33 8.83 1.12 -3.30
N ASN A 34 8.13 0.26 -2.54
CA ASN A 34 7.60 -1.02 -2.99
C ASN A 34 6.09 -0.96 -3.34
N PHE A 35 5.55 0.23 -3.62
CA PHE A 35 4.13 0.40 -3.92
C PHE A 35 3.67 -0.41 -5.14
N GLU A 36 4.51 -0.56 -6.14
CA GLU A 36 4.19 -1.29 -7.38
C GLU A 36 4.25 -2.83 -7.21
N ASP A 37 5.02 -3.29 -6.23
CA ASP A 37 5.15 -4.71 -5.86
C ASP A 37 4.13 -5.15 -4.79
N ALA A 38 3.24 -4.25 -4.39
CA ALA A 38 2.25 -4.48 -3.36
C ALA A 38 1.16 -5.46 -3.86
N GLU A 39 0.99 -6.60 -3.19
CA GLU A 39 -0.17 -7.46 -3.41
C GLU A 39 -1.40 -6.90 -2.68
N ARG A 40 -1.18 -6.36 -1.48
CA ARG A 40 -2.22 -5.69 -0.70
C ARG A 40 -1.66 -4.43 -0.06
N LEU A 41 -2.45 -3.37 -0.08
CA LEU A 41 -2.20 -2.13 0.66
C LEU A 41 -3.15 -2.05 1.85
N VAL A 42 -2.61 -1.68 3.01
CA VAL A 42 -3.40 -1.28 4.17
C VAL A 42 -3.20 0.22 4.35
N ILE A 43 -4.29 0.96 4.39
CA ILE A 43 -4.28 2.41 4.52
C ILE A 43 -4.99 2.78 5.81
N ASP A 44 -4.34 3.60 6.61
CA ASP A 44 -4.88 4.16 7.84
C ASP A 44 -5.03 5.68 7.69
N GLY A 45 -6.15 6.22 8.15
CA GLY A 45 -6.51 7.62 7.98
C GLY A 45 -8.02 7.84 8.02
N TYR A 46 -8.49 8.89 7.35
CA TYR A 46 -9.89 9.33 7.45
C TYR A 46 -10.49 9.78 6.11
N ALA A 47 -11.80 9.62 5.97
CA ALA A 47 -12.54 10.12 4.82
C ALA A 47 -12.81 11.62 4.97
N GLN A 48 -12.62 12.37 3.88
CA GLN A 48 -12.95 13.79 3.75
C GLN A 48 -13.71 14.01 2.45
N GLY A 49 -15.03 13.90 2.52
CA GLY A 49 -15.89 13.90 1.33
C GLY A 49 -15.60 12.68 0.44
N ASP A 50 -15.29 12.93 -0.82
CA ASP A 50 -14.99 11.90 -1.83
C ASP A 50 -13.54 11.41 -1.82
N VAL A 51 -12.68 12.02 -0.99
CA VAL A 51 -11.25 11.68 -0.88
C VAL A 51 -10.98 11.02 0.48
N PHE A 52 -10.15 9.99 0.48
CA PHE A 52 -9.60 9.41 1.69
C PHE A 52 -8.21 10.02 1.95
N VAL A 53 -8.04 10.66 3.10
CA VAL A 53 -6.75 11.21 3.52
C VAL A 53 -6.02 10.11 4.28
N ALA A 54 -4.94 9.60 3.67
CA ALA A 54 -4.08 8.59 4.27
C ALA A 54 -3.04 9.25 5.17
N GLU A 55 -2.95 8.77 6.40
CA GLU A 55 -1.91 9.14 7.36
C GLU A 55 -0.76 8.14 7.31
N ASN A 56 -1.08 6.85 7.14
CA ASN A 56 -0.12 5.77 6.99
C ASN A 56 -0.49 4.82 5.86
N ILE A 57 0.52 4.32 5.17
CA ILE A 57 0.39 3.26 4.16
C ILE A 57 1.32 2.11 4.52
N LEU A 58 0.75 0.92 4.71
CA LEU A 58 1.49 -0.32 4.88
C LEU A 58 1.36 -1.16 3.62
N VAL A 59 2.49 -1.36 2.94
CA VAL A 59 2.59 -2.26 1.79
C VAL A 59 2.79 -3.69 2.29
N LYS A 60 1.87 -4.59 1.95
CA LYS A 60 2.00 -6.03 2.21
C LYS A 60 2.49 -6.72 0.95
N CYS A 61 3.65 -7.37 1.08
CA CYS A 61 4.18 -8.31 0.09
C CYS A 61 3.92 -9.76 0.57
N PRO A 62 3.64 -10.71 -0.33
CA PRO A 62 3.31 -12.10 0.00
C PRO A 62 4.48 -12.86 0.67
N SER A 63 5.71 -12.36 0.51
CA SER A 63 6.95 -13.04 0.89
C SER A 63 7.09 -13.31 2.39
N LYS A 64 6.38 -12.58 3.26
CA LYS A 64 6.54 -12.73 4.72
C LYS A 64 5.82 -13.95 5.33
N TYR A 65 4.89 -14.57 4.60
CA TYR A 65 4.20 -15.80 5.04
C TYR A 65 4.65 -17.06 4.29
N ASN A 66 5.53 -16.95 3.30
CA ASN A 66 6.07 -18.10 2.57
C ASN A 66 7.29 -18.75 3.24
N ASP A 67 7.68 -18.34 4.45
CA ASP A 67 8.68 -19.04 5.27
C ASP A 67 8.05 -20.26 5.97
N ALA A 68 7.38 -21.11 5.20
CA ALA A 68 7.05 -22.49 5.54
C ALA A 68 7.94 -23.46 4.74
N ARG A 69 9.16 -23.03 4.41
CA ARG A 69 10.23 -23.86 3.84
C ARG A 69 11.56 -23.68 4.59
N GLY A 70 11.48 -23.58 5.91
CA GLY A 70 12.60 -23.84 6.80
C GLY A 70 12.54 -25.28 7.32
N LEU A 71 13.63 -26.03 7.15
CA LEU A 71 13.93 -27.39 7.65
C LEU A 71 13.56 -28.58 6.75
N GLN A 72 14.42 -28.88 5.76
CA GLN A 72 14.99 -30.22 5.61
C GLN A 72 16.50 -30.12 5.29
N THR A 73 17.26 -30.12 6.38
CA THR A 73 18.59 -30.72 6.60
C THR A 73 19.50 -30.95 5.40
N VAL A 74 20.64 -30.24 5.41
CA VAL A 74 21.91 -30.72 4.84
C VAL A 74 22.59 -31.68 5.83
N ALA A 75 23.37 -32.62 5.31
CA ALA A 75 24.16 -33.69 5.96
C ALA A 75 23.37 -35.02 6.13
N GLU A 76 23.83 -36.18 5.66
CA GLU A 76 25.17 -36.69 5.28
C GLU A 76 25.15 -37.53 3.99
#